data_AF-A0A4Y7RWQ9-F1
#
_entry.id   AF-A0A4Y7RWQ9-F1
#
_cell.length_a   1.000
_cell.length_b   1.000
_cell.length_c   1.000
_cell.angle_alpha   90.00
_cell.angle_beta   90.00
_cell.angle_gamma   90.00
#
_symmetry.space_group_name_H-M   'P 1'
#
loop_
_entity.id
_entity.type
_entity.pdbx_description
1 polymer ?
#
loop_
_entity_poly.entity_id
_entity_poly.type
_entity_poly.pdbx_seq_one_letter_code
_entity_poly.pdbx_strand_id
1 'polypeptide(L)'
;MIRIGLGPREKQKEIDSYLDNNGIKKVFCFYFKAFPVKYKVDCDIEYIEYADIEMYKFFYRLLDNIDHSSLIIMDGCMRTQNRSELIYNCAHHYLNQTPHRLIFEHFPIIESKDDFMILLDFENKGKYKGKGFDYVYLQNEDIKIKPVKVKLETINVETTEKDRERYEKKKQQLFDGLGEKDPDTIPRNLQILAGDIKKKAIEPDKLYIARNKRFNMENVKSYQEITGKGDYIVIDMHYRRLNFNDFLKTTGMSRIKYLSTVLSIDSVIITEFMKWKARLEAIYAQASLYK
;
A
#
# COMPACT_ATOMS: atom_id res chain seq x y z
N MET A 1 -15.84 -11.74 1.69
CA MET A 1 -15.30 -11.44 3.03
C MET A 1 -14.03 -10.60 2.93
N ILE A 2 -13.91 -9.50 3.70
CA ILE A 2 -12.75 -8.59 3.72
C ILE A 2 -12.01 -8.67 5.07
N ARG A 3 -10.68 -8.85 5.03
CA ARG A 3 -9.82 -8.95 6.20
C ARG A 3 -8.58 -8.06 6.04
N ILE A 4 -8.40 -7.11 6.94
CA ILE A 4 -7.34 -6.10 6.86
C ILE A 4 -6.33 -6.28 7.98
N GLY A 5 -5.04 -6.14 7.66
CA GLY A 5 -3.94 -6.10 8.62
C GLY A 5 -3.50 -7.47 9.16
N LEU A 6 -4.03 -8.57 8.61
CA LEU A 6 -3.70 -9.93 9.06
C LEU A 6 -2.30 -10.37 8.62
N GLY A 7 -1.59 -11.03 9.54
CA GLY A 7 -0.32 -11.71 9.24
C GLY A 7 -0.53 -13.09 8.60
N PRO A 8 0.53 -13.74 8.11
CA PRO A 8 0.41 -15.01 7.36
C PRO A 8 -0.35 -16.11 8.10
N ARG A 9 -0.10 -16.29 9.41
CA ARG A 9 -0.79 -17.31 10.23
C ARG A 9 -2.28 -17.01 10.41
N GLU A 10 -2.63 -15.73 10.52
CA GLU A 10 -4.02 -15.29 10.71
C GLU A 10 -4.80 -15.45 9.40
N LYS A 11 -4.18 -15.11 8.26
CA LYS A 11 -4.77 -15.37 6.94
C LYS A 11 -5.01 -16.87 6.72
N GLN A 12 -4.03 -17.71 7.06
CA GLN A 12 -4.18 -19.16 6.98
C GLN A 12 -5.38 -19.65 7.80
N LYS A 13 -5.52 -19.18 9.05
CA LYS A 13 -6.66 -19.54 9.92
C LYS A 13 -8.01 -19.15 9.30
N GLU A 14 -8.11 -17.96 8.70
CA GLU A 14 -9.35 -17.54 8.02
C GLU A 14 -9.65 -18.41 6.80
N ILE A 15 -8.61 -18.83 6.06
CA ILE A 15 -8.77 -19.73 4.90
C ILE A 15 -9.24 -21.11 5.37
N ASP A 16 -8.57 -21.70 6.36
CA ASP A 16 -8.92 -23.02 6.92
C ASP A 16 -10.39 -23.01 7.38
N SER A 17 -10.75 -22.02 8.21
CA SER A 17 -12.11 -21.86 8.69
C SER A 17 -13.13 -21.65 7.57
N TYR A 18 -12.75 -21.03 6.46
CA TYR A 18 -13.66 -20.86 5.33
C TYR A 18 -13.83 -22.16 4.55
N LEU A 19 -12.74 -22.89 4.30
CA LEU A 19 -12.76 -24.16 3.56
C LEU A 19 -13.57 -25.23 4.28
N ASP A 20 -13.41 -25.35 5.60
CA ASP A 20 -14.12 -26.32 6.45
C ASP A 20 -15.65 -26.22 6.34
N ASN A 21 -16.17 -25.03 6.00
CA ASN A 21 -17.60 -24.74 6.03
C ASN A 21 -18.26 -24.63 4.65
N ASN A 22 -17.49 -24.63 3.54
CA ASN A 22 -18.02 -24.23 2.23
C ASN A 22 -17.83 -25.27 1.11
N GLY A 23 -17.27 -26.45 1.37
CA GLY A 23 -17.19 -27.52 0.36
C GLY A 23 -16.43 -27.14 -0.93
N ILE A 24 -15.39 -26.32 -0.78
CA ILE A 24 -14.62 -25.75 -1.88
C ILE A 24 -13.78 -26.82 -2.58
N LYS A 25 -13.87 -26.88 -3.92
CA LYS A 25 -13.13 -27.86 -4.74
C LYS A 25 -11.80 -27.36 -5.25
N LYS A 26 -11.68 -26.05 -5.49
CA LYS A 26 -10.48 -25.41 -6.02
C LYS A 26 -10.33 -23.98 -5.52
N VAL A 27 -9.09 -23.57 -5.27
CA VAL A 27 -8.75 -22.21 -4.87
C VAL A 27 -7.96 -21.52 -5.99
N PHE A 28 -8.33 -20.29 -6.29
CA PHE A 28 -7.57 -19.39 -7.15
C PHE A 28 -7.05 -18.24 -6.30
N CYS A 29 -5.73 -18.17 -6.11
CA CYS A 29 -5.08 -17.13 -5.31
C CYS A 29 -4.43 -16.10 -6.24
N PHE A 30 -5.04 -14.93 -6.34
CA PHE A 30 -4.44 -13.79 -7.02
C PHE A 30 -3.56 -13.04 -6.02
N TYR A 31 -2.29 -12.86 -6.35
CA TYR A 31 -1.30 -12.29 -5.43
C TYR A 31 -0.40 -11.28 -6.11
N PHE A 32 0.07 -10.29 -5.36
CA PHE A 32 1.10 -9.37 -5.86
C PHE A 32 2.49 -9.97 -5.69
N LYS A 33 3.26 -10.11 -6.77
CA LYS A 33 4.56 -10.82 -6.78
C LYS A 33 5.60 -10.32 -5.78
N ALA A 34 5.54 -9.05 -5.37
CA ALA A 34 6.44 -8.52 -4.34
C ALA A 34 6.16 -9.11 -2.95
N PHE A 35 4.98 -9.70 -2.77
CA PHE A 35 4.53 -10.37 -1.54
C PHE A 35 4.08 -11.79 -1.88
N PRO A 36 5.01 -12.69 -2.25
CA PRO A 36 4.64 -14.07 -2.55
C PRO A 36 3.98 -14.72 -1.33
N VAL A 37 2.91 -15.46 -1.59
CA VAL A 37 2.15 -16.16 -0.55
C VAL A 37 2.12 -17.65 -0.85
N LYS A 38 2.03 -18.44 0.21
CA LYS A 38 1.83 -19.88 0.12
C LYS A 38 0.89 -20.32 1.23
N TYR A 39 -0.32 -20.67 0.84
CA TYR A 39 -1.35 -21.24 1.67
C TYR A 39 -1.30 -22.76 1.64
N LYS A 40 -1.57 -23.36 2.79
CA LYS A 40 -1.78 -24.80 2.93
C LYS A 40 -3.28 -25.04 2.84
N VAL A 41 -3.72 -25.75 1.81
CA VAL A 41 -5.13 -26.10 1.63
C VAL A 41 -5.19 -27.55 1.18
N ASP A 42 -6.29 -28.24 1.51
CA ASP A 42 -6.45 -29.67 1.21
C ASP A 42 -6.97 -29.94 -0.21
N CYS A 43 -7.32 -28.88 -0.95
CA CYS A 43 -7.76 -28.95 -2.35
C CYS A 43 -6.73 -28.31 -3.30
N ASP A 44 -6.98 -28.36 -4.61
CA ASP A 44 -6.09 -27.73 -5.60
C ASP A 44 -6.06 -26.21 -5.40
N ILE A 45 -4.86 -25.63 -5.46
CA ILE A 45 -4.66 -24.18 -5.38
C ILE A 45 -3.78 -23.69 -6.52
N GLU A 46 -4.33 -22.76 -7.28
CA GLU A 46 -3.63 -22.10 -8.36
C GLU A 46 -3.21 -20.68 -7.95
N TYR A 47 -1.92 -20.38 -8.01
CA TYR A 47 -1.39 -19.05 -7.74
C TYR A 47 -1.17 -18.30 -9.05
N ILE A 48 -1.80 -17.13 -9.18
CA ILE A 48 -1.71 -16.29 -10.37
C ILE A 48 -1.24 -14.90 -9.95
N GLU A 49 -0.20 -14.39 -10.61
CA GLU A 49 0.24 -13.02 -10.36
C GLU A 49 -0.92 -12.07 -10.69
N TYR A 50 -1.17 -11.10 -9.82
CA TYR A 50 -2.15 -10.04 -10.05
C TYR A 50 -2.03 -9.45 -11.47
N ALA A 51 -0.82 -9.07 -11.91
CA ALA A 51 -0.60 -8.49 -13.24
C ALA A 51 -0.96 -9.42 -14.41
N ASP A 52 -0.99 -10.74 -14.18
CA ASP A 52 -1.28 -11.72 -15.21
C ASP A 52 -2.79 -11.88 -15.47
N ILE A 53 -3.65 -11.47 -14.52
CA ILE A 53 -5.10 -11.72 -14.60
C ILE A 53 -5.79 -10.91 -15.72
N GLU A 54 -5.15 -9.88 -16.26
CA GLU A 54 -5.65 -9.14 -17.43
C GLU A 54 -5.17 -9.72 -18.77
N MET A 55 -4.19 -10.64 -18.76
CA MET A 55 -3.67 -11.23 -19.99
C MET A 55 -4.64 -12.26 -20.57
N TYR A 56 -4.84 -12.24 -21.89
CA TYR A 56 -5.76 -13.14 -22.60
C TYR A 56 -5.63 -14.62 -22.25
N LYS A 57 -4.39 -15.13 -22.13
CA LYS A 57 -4.12 -16.54 -21.79
C LYS A 57 -4.66 -16.95 -20.42
N PHE A 58 -4.74 -16.00 -19.48
CA PHE A 58 -5.35 -16.20 -18.18
C PHE A 58 -6.83 -15.87 -18.24
N PHE A 59 -7.23 -14.81 -18.94
CA PHE A 59 -8.59 -14.29 -18.93
C PHE A 59 -9.65 -15.32 -19.29
N TYR A 60 -9.60 -15.90 -20.49
CA TYR A 60 -10.61 -16.86 -20.92
C TYR A 60 -10.54 -18.16 -20.11
N ARG A 61 -9.34 -18.65 -19.81
CA ARG A 61 -9.16 -19.87 -19.01
C ARG A 61 -9.72 -19.72 -17.60
N LEU A 62 -9.54 -18.57 -16.96
CA LEU A 62 -10.10 -18.30 -15.64
C LEU A 62 -11.61 -18.13 -15.70
N LEU A 63 -12.15 -17.59 -16.79
CA LEU A 63 -13.60 -17.57 -17.00
C LEU A 63 -14.19 -18.98 -17.14
N ASP A 64 -13.51 -19.88 -17.83
CA ASP A 64 -14.01 -21.24 -18.03
C ASP A 64 -13.85 -22.11 -16.76
N ASN A 65 -12.80 -21.89 -15.97
CA ASN A 65 -12.44 -22.77 -14.85
C ASN A 65 -13.03 -22.36 -13.50
N ILE A 66 -13.39 -21.10 -13.30
CA ILE A 66 -13.93 -20.62 -12.03
C ILE A 66 -15.44 -20.83 -12.03
N ASP A 67 -15.94 -21.55 -11.02
CA ASP A 67 -17.36 -21.82 -10.85
C ASP A 67 -17.83 -21.59 -9.41
N HIS A 68 -19.11 -21.87 -9.15
CA HIS A 68 -19.73 -21.76 -7.83
C HIS A 68 -19.07 -22.60 -6.72
N SER A 69 -18.20 -23.57 -7.04
CA SER A 69 -17.47 -24.40 -6.08
C SER A 69 -16.02 -23.97 -5.88
N SER A 70 -15.62 -22.89 -6.56
CA SER A 70 -14.29 -22.32 -6.51
C SER A 70 -14.21 -21.20 -5.47
N LEU A 71 -13.10 -21.10 -4.74
CA LEU A 71 -12.79 -19.96 -3.87
C LEU A 71 -11.78 -19.05 -4.55
N ILE A 72 -12.04 -17.74 -4.57
CA ILE A 72 -11.05 -16.74 -4.99
C ILE A 72 -10.45 -16.06 -3.77
N ILE A 73 -9.12 -16.01 -3.70
CA ILE A 73 -8.37 -15.23 -2.71
C ILE A 73 -7.71 -14.06 -3.42
N MET A 74 -8.05 -12.84 -3.01
CA MET A 74 -7.39 -11.60 -3.42
C MET A 74 -6.40 -11.18 -2.33
N ASP A 75 -5.10 -11.39 -2.50
CA ASP A 75 -4.10 -11.02 -1.49
C ASP A 75 -3.16 -9.90 -1.95
N GLY A 76 -3.36 -8.72 -1.38
CA GLY A 76 -2.51 -7.56 -1.65
C GLY A 76 -2.72 -6.98 -3.04
N CYS A 77 -3.92 -7.13 -3.60
CA CYS A 77 -4.26 -6.77 -4.98
C CYS A 77 -4.76 -5.32 -5.15
N MET A 78 -4.90 -4.52 -4.08
CA MET A 78 -5.17 -3.09 -4.18
C MET A 78 -3.89 -2.33 -4.59
N ARG A 79 -3.64 -2.21 -5.90
CA ARG A 79 -2.38 -1.69 -6.47
C ARG A 79 -2.45 -0.36 -7.21
N THR A 80 -3.64 0.18 -7.38
CA THR A 80 -3.89 1.52 -7.93
C THR A 80 -5.12 2.12 -7.29
N GLN A 81 -5.20 3.45 -7.26
CA GLN A 81 -6.39 4.18 -6.79
C GLN A 81 -7.46 4.29 -7.89
N ASN A 82 -7.09 3.99 -9.13
CA ASN A 82 -8.03 3.99 -10.24
C ASN A 82 -8.94 2.76 -10.13
N ARG A 83 -10.14 2.97 -9.59
CA ARG A 83 -11.18 1.94 -9.48
C ARG A 83 -11.60 1.34 -10.84
N SER A 84 -11.40 2.10 -11.93
CA SER A 84 -11.74 1.67 -13.29
C SER A 84 -10.60 0.98 -14.03
N GLU A 85 -9.49 0.67 -13.36
CA GLU A 85 -8.34 0.00 -13.97
C GLU A 85 -8.75 -1.32 -14.65
N LEU A 86 -8.16 -1.62 -15.81
CA LEU A 86 -8.48 -2.81 -16.60
C LEU A 86 -8.40 -4.09 -15.76
N ILE A 87 -7.30 -4.26 -15.06
CA ILE A 87 -7.05 -5.40 -14.17
C ILE A 87 -8.12 -5.59 -13.09
N TYR A 88 -8.67 -4.50 -12.53
CA TYR A 88 -9.80 -4.58 -11.61
C TYR A 88 -11.04 -5.04 -12.36
N ASN A 89 -11.35 -4.45 -13.52
CA ASN A 89 -12.47 -4.91 -14.34
C ASN A 89 -12.38 -6.42 -14.65
N CYS A 90 -11.20 -6.91 -15.03
CA CYS A 90 -10.95 -8.35 -15.22
C CYS A 90 -11.19 -9.15 -13.94
N ALA A 91 -10.61 -8.72 -12.81
CA ALA A 91 -10.81 -9.38 -11.51
C ALA A 91 -12.29 -9.57 -11.17
N HIS A 92 -13.12 -8.59 -11.50
CA HIS A 92 -14.54 -8.61 -11.16
C HIS A 92 -15.34 -9.59 -12.02
N HIS A 93 -14.90 -9.88 -13.25
CA HIS A 93 -15.51 -10.96 -14.03
C HIS A 93 -15.33 -12.31 -13.33
N TYR A 94 -14.14 -12.60 -12.80
CA TYR A 94 -13.88 -13.83 -12.04
C TYR A 94 -14.66 -13.87 -10.72
N LEU A 95 -14.62 -12.76 -9.96
CA LEU A 95 -15.29 -12.66 -8.66
C LEU A 95 -16.81 -12.80 -8.77
N ASN A 96 -17.42 -12.50 -9.93
CA ASN A 96 -18.85 -12.71 -10.15
C ASN A 96 -19.23 -14.17 -10.45
N GLN A 97 -18.28 -15.06 -10.72
CA GLN A 97 -18.56 -16.47 -11.04
C GLN A 97 -18.74 -17.36 -9.81
N THR A 98 -18.30 -16.87 -8.64
CA THR A 98 -18.40 -17.61 -7.39
C THR A 98 -18.84 -16.71 -6.25
N PRO A 99 -19.71 -17.14 -5.33
CA PRO A 99 -19.96 -16.39 -4.10
C PRO A 99 -18.74 -16.41 -3.16
N HIS A 100 -17.83 -17.37 -3.32
CA HIS A 100 -16.73 -17.61 -2.40
C HIS A 100 -15.52 -16.73 -2.71
N ARG A 101 -15.31 -15.74 -1.84
CA ARG A 101 -14.23 -14.76 -2.00
C ARG A 101 -13.64 -14.32 -0.65
N LEU A 102 -12.32 -14.34 -0.55
CA LEU A 102 -11.56 -13.81 0.57
C LEU A 102 -10.64 -12.69 0.09
N ILE A 103 -10.73 -11.52 0.71
CA ILE A 103 -9.95 -10.33 0.34
C ILE A 103 -9.05 -9.95 1.50
N PHE A 104 -7.74 -9.97 1.26
CA PHE A 104 -6.72 -9.64 2.23
C PHE A 104 -5.93 -8.40 1.80
N GLU A 105 -5.86 -7.42 2.69
CA GLU A 105 -4.99 -6.25 2.52
C GLU A 105 -4.23 -5.90 3.79
N HIS A 106 -3.09 -5.21 3.64
CA HIS A 106 -2.32 -4.77 4.80
C HIS A 106 -2.88 -3.48 5.41
N PHE A 107 -3.19 -2.50 4.56
CA PHE A 107 -3.88 -1.27 4.93
C PHE A 107 -5.23 -1.19 4.21
N PRO A 108 -6.25 -0.55 4.81
CA PRO A 108 -7.57 -0.41 4.18
C PRO A 108 -7.57 0.58 3.00
N ILE A 109 -6.54 1.43 2.87
CA ILE A 109 -6.44 2.45 1.82
C ILE A 109 -5.01 2.54 1.31
N ILE A 110 -4.86 3.04 0.09
CA ILE A 110 -3.56 3.48 -0.40
C ILE A 110 -3.31 4.86 0.22
N GLU A 111 -4.06 5.88 -0.21
CA GLU A 111 -3.93 7.30 0.16
C GLU A 111 -5.28 7.92 0.60
N SER A 112 -6.40 7.58 -0.06
CA SER A 112 -7.73 8.16 0.18
C SER A 112 -8.72 7.13 0.73
N LYS A 113 -9.75 7.59 1.45
CA LYS A 113 -10.87 6.75 1.90
C LYS A 113 -11.59 6.04 0.75
N ASP A 114 -11.64 6.68 -0.42
CA ASP A 114 -12.27 6.10 -1.62
C ASP A 114 -11.52 4.88 -2.17
N ASP A 115 -10.24 4.70 -1.82
CA ASP A 115 -9.49 3.50 -2.21
C ASP A 115 -10.13 2.23 -1.62
N PHE A 116 -10.80 2.34 -0.46
CA PHE A 116 -11.50 1.22 0.17
C PHE A 116 -12.63 0.67 -0.73
N MET A 117 -13.17 1.50 -1.63
CA MET A 117 -14.19 1.06 -2.60
C MET A 117 -13.67 -0.05 -3.53
N ILE A 118 -12.36 -0.14 -3.76
CA ILE A 118 -11.76 -1.23 -4.54
C ILE A 118 -11.99 -2.57 -3.84
N LEU A 119 -11.83 -2.61 -2.51
CA LEU A 119 -12.05 -3.82 -1.71
C LEU A 119 -13.53 -4.19 -1.69
N LEU A 120 -14.40 -3.19 -1.58
CA LEU A 120 -15.85 -3.39 -1.67
C LEU A 120 -16.29 -3.85 -3.05
N ASP A 121 -15.62 -3.43 -4.12
CA ASP A 121 -15.93 -3.92 -5.46
C ASP A 121 -15.45 -5.35 -5.69
N PHE A 122 -14.31 -5.74 -5.10
CA PHE A 122 -13.90 -7.14 -5.08
C PHE A 122 -14.96 -7.99 -4.37
N GLU A 123 -15.58 -7.46 -3.32
CA GLU A 123 -16.69 -8.15 -2.66
C GLU A 123 -17.95 -8.17 -3.53
N ASN A 124 -18.40 -7.01 -4.02
CA ASN A 124 -19.62 -6.89 -4.82
C ASN A 124 -19.65 -5.59 -5.64
N LYS A 125 -19.01 -5.58 -6.82
CA LYS A 125 -19.05 -4.43 -7.76
C LYS A 125 -20.46 -3.88 -8.00
N GLY A 126 -21.42 -4.77 -8.22
CA GLY A 126 -22.80 -4.39 -8.59
C GLY A 126 -23.44 -3.50 -7.54
N LYS A 127 -23.27 -3.84 -6.26
CA LYS A 127 -23.79 -3.09 -5.11
C LYS A 127 -23.21 -1.68 -5.00
N TYR A 128 -21.96 -1.49 -5.44
CA TYR A 128 -21.19 -0.26 -5.21
C TYR A 128 -20.96 0.60 -6.45
N LYS A 129 -21.38 0.17 -7.64
CA LYS A 129 -21.21 0.90 -8.89
C LYS A 129 -21.70 2.36 -8.78
N GLY A 130 -20.83 3.31 -9.11
CA GLY A 130 -21.13 4.75 -9.07
C GLY A 130 -21.19 5.38 -7.67
N LYS A 131 -20.98 4.61 -6.59
CA LYS A 131 -20.96 5.12 -5.22
C LYS A 131 -19.54 5.50 -4.79
N GLY A 132 -19.41 6.56 -4.00
CA GLY A 132 -18.18 6.89 -3.26
C GLY A 132 -18.16 6.23 -1.89
N PHE A 133 -17.06 6.39 -1.14
CA PHE A 133 -16.93 5.78 0.18
C PHE A 133 -17.86 6.41 1.22
N ASP A 134 -18.56 5.54 1.95
CA ASP A 134 -19.36 5.85 3.13
C ASP A 134 -18.97 4.90 4.27
N TYR A 135 -18.83 5.43 5.48
CA TYR A 135 -18.49 4.66 6.68
C TYR A 135 -19.53 3.60 7.01
N VAL A 136 -20.80 3.78 6.61
CA VAL A 136 -21.85 2.76 6.79
C VAL A 136 -21.49 1.43 6.13
N TYR A 137 -20.66 1.44 5.08
CA TYR A 137 -20.22 0.21 4.41
C TYR A 137 -19.31 -0.64 5.28
N LEU A 138 -18.62 -0.05 6.27
CA LEU A 138 -17.78 -0.79 7.21
C LEU A 138 -18.59 -1.67 8.19
N GLN A 139 -19.89 -1.42 8.30
CA GLN A 139 -20.82 -2.14 9.19
C GLN A 139 -21.73 -3.10 8.42
N ASN A 140 -21.96 -2.85 7.12
CA ASN A 140 -22.92 -3.59 6.31
C ASN A 140 -22.32 -4.77 5.54
N GLU A 141 -21.00 -4.94 5.58
CA GLU A 141 -20.27 -6.01 4.93
C GLU A 141 -19.48 -6.82 5.95
N ASP A 142 -19.12 -8.07 5.62
CA ASP A 142 -18.24 -8.86 6.46
C ASP A 142 -16.79 -8.34 6.37
N ILE A 143 -16.52 -7.29 7.13
CA ILE A 143 -15.23 -6.63 7.24
C ILE A 143 -14.70 -6.80 8.66
N LYS A 144 -13.48 -7.34 8.79
CA LYS A 144 -12.75 -7.34 10.07
C LYS A 144 -11.37 -6.77 9.87
N ILE A 145 -10.97 -5.87 10.77
CA ILE A 145 -9.70 -5.16 10.70
C ILE A 145 -8.88 -5.42 11.95
N LYS A 146 -7.62 -5.82 11.75
CA LYS A 146 -6.55 -5.73 12.75
C LYS A 146 -5.78 -4.42 12.48
N PRO A 147 -5.96 -3.36 13.28
CA PRO A 147 -5.37 -2.06 12.96
C PRO A 147 -3.84 -2.10 12.89
N VAL A 148 -3.29 -1.68 11.75
CA VAL A 148 -1.85 -1.43 11.61
C VAL A 148 -1.58 0.02 12.01
N LYS A 149 -1.18 0.21 13.27
CA LYS A 149 -0.90 1.55 13.82
C LYS A 149 0.50 1.99 13.44
N VAL A 150 0.61 3.20 12.91
CA VAL A 150 1.87 3.82 12.48
C VAL A 150 2.07 5.16 13.19
N LYS A 151 3.31 5.43 13.59
CA LYS A 151 3.72 6.69 14.23
C LYS A 151 4.90 7.27 13.48
N LEU A 152 4.91 8.59 13.32
CA LEU A 152 6.04 9.31 12.74
C LEU A 152 6.77 10.07 13.85
N GLU A 153 8.08 9.95 13.85
CA GLU A 153 8.97 10.67 14.74
C GLU A 153 10.04 11.36 13.92
N THR A 154 10.23 12.66 14.19
CA THR A 154 11.19 13.47 13.48
C THR A 154 12.51 13.50 14.24
N ILE A 155 13.60 13.35 13.48
CA ILE A 155 14.97 13.57 13.93
C ILE A 155 15.41 14.86 13.26
N ASN A 156 15.60 15.92 14.05
CA ASN A 156 15.94 17.22 13.51
C ASN A 156 17.36 17.22 12.94
N VAL A 157 17.51 17.75 11.73
CA VAL A 157 18.79 17.98 11.06
C VAL A 157 18.93 19.48 10.85
N GLU A 158 19.98 20.05 11.44
CA GLU A 158 20.25 21.48 11.35
C GLU A 158 20.44 21.93 9.89
N THR A 159 20.00 23.14 9.57
CA THR A 159 20.26 23.78 8.28
C THR A 159 21.01 25.08 8.50
N THR A 160 21.96 25.37 7.61
CA THR A 160 22.66 26.65 7.57
C THR A 160 21.85 27.67 6.77
N GLU A 161 22.17 28.97 6.91
CA GLU A 161 21.55 30.00 6.05
C GLU A 161 21.82 29.73 4.56
N LYS A 162 23.01 29.25 4.20
CA LYS A 162 23.34 28.84 2.83
C LYS A 162 22.43 27.72 2.31
N ASP A 163 22.08 26.76 3.16
CA ASP A 163 21.15 25.68 2.80
C ASP A 163 19.75 26.22 2.50
N ARG A 164 19.29 27.19 3.31
CA ARG A 164 17.97 27.84 3.15
C ARG A 164 17.91 28.71 1.90
N GLU A 165 18.94 29.50 1.64
CA GLU A 165 19.07 30.30 0.41
C GLU A 165 19.08 29.39 -0.83
N ARG A 166 19.86 28.29 -0.80
CA ARG A 166 19.87 27.30 -1.88
C ARG A 166 18.50 26.68 -2.10
N TYR A 167 17.78 26.38 -1.03
CA TYR A 167 16.43 25.81 -1.09
C TYR A 167 15.43 26.79 -1.71
N GLU A 168 15.35 28.04 -1.24
CA GLU A 168 14.42 29.03 -1.79
C GLU A 168 14.74 29.37 -3.25
N LYS A 169 16.03 29.47 -3.61
CA LYS A 169 16.43 29.63 -5.02
C LYS A 169 15.98 28.45 -5.88
N LYS A 170 16.14 27.21 -5.39
CA LYS A 170 15.69 26.02 -6.12
C LYS A 170 14.17 25.97 -6.24
N LYS A 171 13.45 26.34 -5.19
CA LYS A 171 11.99 26.43 -5.17
C LYS A 171 11.49 27.45 -6.20
N GLN A 172 12.02 28.67 -6.20
CA GLN A 172 11.67 29.69 -7.19
C GLN A 172 11.93 29.20 -8.61
N GLN A 173 13.11 28.62 -8.86
CA GLN A 173 13.46 28.03 -10.16
C GLN A 173 12.45 26.96 -10.61
N LEU A 174 11.98 26.11 -9.68
CA LEU A 174 11.01 25.05 -9.99
C LEU A 174 9.62 25.61 -10.30
N PHE A 175 9.20 26.68 -9.61
CA PHE A 175 7.94 27.37 -9.89
C PHE A 175 8.00 28.11 -11.23
N ASP A 176 9.05 28.88 -11.49
CA ASP A 176 9.24 29.61 -12.75
C ASP A 176 9.31 28.66 -13.96
N GLY A 177 9.89 27.47 -13.76
CA GLY A 177 10.06 26.44 -14.78
C GLY A 177 8.95 25.38 -14.86
N LEU A 178 7.82 25.58 -14.16
CA LEU A 178 6.75 24.58 -14.09
C LEU A 178 6.02 24.42 -15.43
N GLY A 179 5.57 25.52 -16.04
CA GLY A 179 4.80 25.48 -17.30
C GLY A 179 3.62 24.52 -17.21
N GLU A 180 3.50 23.61 -18.18
CA GLU A 180 2.47 22.56 -18.24
C GLU A 180 2.88 21.24 -17.54
N LYS A 181 4.00 21.22 -16.81
CA LYS A 181 4.45 20.00 -16.12
C LYS A 181 3.56 19.70 -14.91
N ASP A 182 3.57 18.43 -14.51
CA ASP A 182 2.95 17.97 -13.27
C ASP A 182 3.45 18.81 -12.06
N PRO A 183 2.55 19.51 -11.33
CA PRO A 183 2.93 20.34 -10.18
C PRO A 183 3.62 19.54 -9.07
N ASP A 184 3.38 18.24 -8.96
CA ASP A 184 4.06 17.39 -8.00
C ASP A 184 5.56 17.27 -8.27
N THR A 185 6.04 17.67 -9.45
CA THR A 185 7.49 17.72 -9.72
C THR A 185 8.20 18.68 -8.76
N ILE A 186 7.54 19.73 -8.28
CA ILE A 186 8.14 20.69 -7.33
C ILE A 186 8.45 20.02 -5.98
N PRO A 187 7.47 19.50 -5.21
CA PRO A 187 7.75 18.86 -3.93
C PRO A 187 8.69 17.66 -4.10
N ARG A 188 8.56 16.88 -5.19
CA ARG A 188 9.45 15.74 -5.46
C ARG A 188 10.92 16.16 -5.59
N ASN A 189 11.21 17.30 -6.24
CA ASN A 189 12.57 17.80 -6.39
C ASN A 189 13.09 18.48 -5.11
N LEU A 190 12.24 19.24 -4.42
CA LEU A 190 12.60 19.88 -3.16
C LEU A 190 12.96 18.87 -2.08
N GLN A 191 12.28 17.73 -2.04
CA GLN A 191 12.57 16.65 -1.10
C GLN A 191 13.93 15.99 -1.38
N ILE A 192 14.32 15.85 -2.65
CA ILE A 192 15.65 15.33 -3.03
C ILE A 192 16.73 16.28 -2.51
N LEU A 193 16.57 17.59 -2.75
CA LEU A 193 17.49 18.61 -2.24
C LEU A 193 17.58 18.61 -0.71
N ALA A 194 16.44 18.54 -0.02
CA ALA A 194 16.41 18.44 1.43
C ALA A 194 17.13 17.17 1.92
N GLY A 195 16.97 16.05 1.21
CA GLY A 195 17.70 14.82 1.52
C GLY A 195 19.21 14.94 1.34
N ASP A 196 19.69 15.73 0.38
CA ASP A 196 21.13 16.00 0.23
C ASP A 196 21.69 16.74 1.44
N ILE A 197 20.92 17.68 2.00
CA ILE A 197 21.26 18.39 3.24
C ILE A 197 21.25 17.42 4.43
N LYS A 198 20.29 16.50 4.47
CA LYS A 198 20.17 15.47 5.52
C LYS A 198 21.30 14.44 5.50
N LYS A 199 22.04 14.31 4.40
CA LYS A 199 23.16 13.36 4.25
C LYS A 199 24.16 13.44 5.40
N LYS A 200 24.42 14.64 5.93
CA LYS A 200 25.37 14.87 7.03
C LYS A 200 24.96 14.22 8.36
N ALA A 201 23.70 13.83 8.52
CA ALA A 201 23.17 13.17 9.70
C ALA A 201 23.07 11.63 9.54
N ILE A 202 23.66 11.08 8.48
CA ILE A 202 23.70 9.63 8.26
C ILE A 202 24.84 9.03 9.11
N GLU A 203 24.48 8.10 9.98
CA GLU A 203 25.39 7.38 10.85
C GLU A 203 25.75 6.01 10.23
N PRO A 204 27.04 5.61 10.16
CA PRO A 204 27.45 4.38 9.47
C PRO A 204 26.85 3.08 10.02
N ASP A 205 26.51 3.06 11.31
CA ASP A 205 25.98 1.90 12.05
C ASP A 205 24.45 1.75 11.96
N LYS A 206 23.76 2.70 11.33
CA LYS A 206 22.29 2.68 11.16
C LYS A 206 21.90 2.45 9.72
N LEU A 207 20.71 1.86 9.53
CA LEU A 207 20.12 1.64 8.21
C LEU A 207 19.24 2.82 7.83
N TYR A 208 19.37 3.29 6.60
CA TYR A 208 18.59 4.39 6.06
C TYR A 208 17.85 4.00 4.79
N ILE A 209 16.76 4.70 4.54
CA ILE A 209 15.96 4.56 3.33
C ILE A 209 15.80 5.90 2.62
N ALA A 210 16.03 5.90 1.32
CA ALA A 210 15.85 7.05 0.43
C ALA A 210 15.10 6.62 -0.84
N ARG A 211 14.68 7.58 -1.65
CA ARG A 211 13.96 7.34 -2.92
C ARG A 211 14.85 6.75 -4.01
N ASN A 212 16.16 6.96 -3.94
CA ASN A 212 17.13 6.49 -4.92
C ASN A 212 18.52 6.29 -4.30
N LYS A 213 19.41 5.67 -5.06
CA LYS A 213 20.79 5.35 -4.65
C LYS A 213 21.77 6.53 -4.71
N ARG A 214 21.29 7.79 -4.72
CA ARG A 214 22.16 8.97 -4.98
C ARG A 214 23.28 9.17 -3.96
N PHE A 215 23.14 8.60 -2.76
CA PHE A 215 24.13 8.78 -1.69
C PHE A 215 25.37 7.90 -1.86
N ASN A 216 25.27 6.80 -2.63
CA ASN A 216 26.33 5.81 -2.84
C ASN A 216 26.94 5.29 -1.52
N MET A 217 26.08 4.93 -0.56
CA MET A 217 26.46 4.42 0.76
C MET A 217 25.80 3.06 0.99
N GLU A 218 26.53 2.08 1.52
CA GLU A 218 26.02 0.71 1.66
C GLU A 218 24.85 0.60 2.64
N ASN A 219 24.85 1.44 3.69
CA ASN A 219 23.83 1.50 4.73
C ASN A 219 22.61 2.36 4.32
N VAL A 220 22.60 2.93 3.11
CA VAL A 220 21.47 3.69 2.56
C VAL A 220 20.85 2.91 1.40
N LYS A 221 19.66 2.37 1.62
CA LYS A 221 18.91 1.62 0.59
C LYS A 221 17.88 2.50 -0.09
N SER A 222 17.44 2.07 -1.28
CA SER A 222 16.23 2.56 -1.91
C SER A 222 15.01 1.71 -1.57
N TYR A 223 13.80 2.27 -1.66
CA TYR A 223 12.54 1.56 -1.35
C TYR A 223 12.39 0.24 -2.13
N GLN A 224 12.96 0.14 -3.32
CA GLN A 224 12.90 -1.05 -4.18
C GLN A 224 13.85 -2.17 -3.74
N GLU A 225 14.85 -1.88 -2.90
CA GLU A 225 15.84 -2.85 -2.43
C GLU A 225 15.45 -3.53 -1.12
N ILE A 226 14.36 -3.09 -0.51
CA ILE A 226 13.91 -3.62 0.76
C ILE A 226 13.18 -4.93 0.53
N THR A 227 13.77 -6.02 1.03
CA THR A 227 13.26 -7.40 0.85
C THR A 227 12.84 -8.06 2.16
N GLY A 228 13.01 -7.37 3.30
CA GLY A 228 12.70 -7.96 4.61
C GLY A 228 12.55 -6.94 5.73
N LYS A 229 12.44 -7.47 6.95
CA LYS A 229 12.31 -6.70 8.18
C LYS A 229 13.54 -5.84 8.45
N GLY A 230 13.34 -4.71 9.13
CA GLY A 230 14.44 -3.87 9.61
C GLY A 230 13.94 -2.60 10.32
N ASP A 231 14.86 -1.89 10.96
CA ASP A 231 14.63 -0.58 11.59
C ASP A 231 15.38 0.49 10.78
N TYR A 232 14.68 1.08 9.81
CA TYR A 232 15.26 2.06 8.88
C TYR A 232 14.93 3.49 9.32
N ILE A 233 15.87 4.41 9.13
CA ILE A 233 15.63 5.84 9.25
C ILE A 233 15.34 6.41 7.86
N VAL A 234 14.20 7.08 7.71
CA VAL A 234 13.76 7.67 6.44
C VAL A 234 14.45 9.00 6.22
N ILE A 235 15.19 9.12 5.11
CA ILE A 235 15.82 10.38 4.67
C ILE A 235 14.82 11.22 3.87
N ASP A 236 14.15 10.57 2.92
CA ASP A 236 13.10 11.16 2.08
C ASP A 236 11.95 10.15 1.90
N MET A 237 10.72 10.61 2.16
CA MET A 237 9.53 9.77 2.02
C MET A 237 9.23 9.49 0.55
N HIS A 238 8.82 8.27 0.24
CA HIS A 238 8.43 7.94 -1.12
C HIS A 238 7.22 8.77 -1.57
N TYR A 239 7.30 9.38 -2.75
CA TYR A 239 6.24 10.25 -3.30
C TYR A 239 4.94 9.50 -3.63
N ARG A 240 5.05 8.24 -4.05
CA ARG A 240 3.90 7.33 -4.14
C ARG A 240 3.65 6.68 -2.79
N ARG A 241 2.48 6.92 -2.21
CA ARG A 241 2.04 6.29 -0.96
C ARG A 241 2.05 4.77 -1.02
N LEU A 242 1.66 4.20 -2.16
CA LEU A 242 1.65 2.76 -2.39
C LEU A 242 2.99 2.10 -2.05
N ASN A 243 4.09 2.66 -2.56
CA ASN A 243 5.44 2.14 -2.33
C ASN A 243 5.87 2.33 -0.87
N PHE A 244 5.40 3.39 -0.21
CA PHE A 244 5.64 3.58 1.22
C PHE A 244 4.88 2.55 2.05
N ASN A 245 3.62 2.26 1.71
CA ASN A 245 2.81 1.23 2.36
C ASN A 245 3.44 -0.17 2.18
N ASP A 246 3.96 -0.48 0.99
CA ASP A 246 4.69 -1.70 0.70
C ASP A 246 5.97 -1.83 1.54
N PHE A 247 6.69 -0.72 1.70
CA PHE A 247 7.85 -0.64 2.60
C PHE A 247 7.46 -0.92 4.05
N LEU A 248 6.38 -0.33 4.57
CA LEU A 248 5.91 -0.61 5.93
C LEU A 248 5.48 -2.07 6.11
N LYS A 249 4.78 -2.64 5.12
CA LYS A 249 4.39 -4.06 5.11
C LYS A 249 5.60 -4.98 5.17
N THR A 250 6.62 -4.70 4.34
CA THR A 250 7.84 -5.52 4.22
C THR A 250 8.69 -5.44 5.48
N THR A 251 8.88 -4.23 6.00
CA THR A 251 9.73 -4.00 7.17
C THR A 251 9.07 -4.37 8.48
N GLY A 252 7.73 -4.31 8.54
CA GLY A 252 6.95 -4.44 9.77
C GLY A 252 7.06 -3.22 10.68
N MET A 253 7.59 -2.10 10.18
CA MET A 253 7.78 -0.89 10.98
C MET A 253 6.45 -0.23 11.33
N SER A 254 6.24 0.02 12.62
CA SER A 254 5.12 0.81 13.15
C SER A 254 5.54 2.17 13.69
N ARG A 255 6.85 2.37 13.91
CA ARG A 255 7.46 3.62 14.35
C ARG A 255 8.46 4.06 13.28
N ILE A 256 8.13 5.12 12.58
CA ILE A 256 8.89 5.65 11.45
C ILE A 256 9.74 6.80 11.97
N LYS A 257 11.07 6.64 11.94
CA LYS A 257 12.02 7.71 12.21
C LYS A 257 12.29 8.45 10.90
N TYR A 258 12.08 9.77 10.87
CA TYR A 258 12.26 10.60 9.69
C TYR A 258 13.27 11.71 9.96
N LEU A 259 14.34 11.78 9.17
CA LEU A 259 15.23 12.94 9.18
C LEU A 259 14.45 14.14 8.65
N SER A 260 14.30 15.18 9.48
CA SER A 260 13.55 16.39 9.16
C SER A 260 14.45 17.60 9.31
N THR A 261 14.33 18.53 8.38
CA THR A 261 14.93 19.87 8.46
C THR A 261 13.85 20.89 8.80
N VAL A 262 14.25 22.15 8.94
CA VAL A 262 13.33 23.31 9.04
C VAL A 262 12.82 23.78 7.66
N LEU A 263 13.23 23.16 6.56
CA LEU A 263 12.78 23.54 5.22
C LEU A 263 11.32 23.15 5.01
N SER A 264 10.56 23.99 4.31
CA SER A 264 9.10 23.85 4.22
C SER A 264 8.62 22.51 3.66
N ILE A 265 9.42 21.86 2.81
CA ILE A 265 9.08 20.56 2.24
C ILE A 265 8.92 19.48 3.30
N ASP A 266 9.71 19.50 4.38
CA ASP A 266 9.59 18.51 5.43
C ASP A 266 8.29 18.68 6.22
N SER A 267 7.90 19.93 6.49
CA SER A 267 6.59 20.24 7.08
C SER A 267 5.42 19.75 6.19
N VAL A 268 5.53 19.88 4.87
CA VAL A 268 4.54 19.34 3.92
C VAL A 268 4.46 17.82 4.02
N ILE A 269 5.60 17.12 3.96
CA ILE A 269 5.65 15.65 4.04
C ILE A 269 5.09 15.13 5.37
N ILE A 270 5.46 15.77 6.48
CA ILE A 270 4.95 15.43 7.82
C ILE A 270 3.43 15.62 7.85
N THR A 271 2.94 16.76 7.34
CA THR A 271 1.51 17.07 7.33
C THR A 271 0.72 16.08 6.48
N GLU A 272 1.21 15.74 5.29
CA GLU A 272 0.56 14.75 4.41
C GLU A 272 0.56 13.35 5.04
N PHE A 273 1.65 12.95 5.70
CA PHE A 273 1.67 11.72 6.49
C PHE A 273 0.62 11.74 7.60
N MET A 274 0.51 12.83 8.36
CA MET A 274 -0.45 12.95 9.46
C MET A 274 -1.90 12.91 8.97
N LYS A 275 -2.21 13.54 7.83
CA LYS A 275 -3.52 13.45 7.18
C LYS A 275 -3.85 12.01 6.78
N TRP A 276 -2.91 11.32 6.11
CA TRP A 276 -3.09 9.93 5.73
C TRP A 276 -3.31 9.02 6.95
N LYS A 277 -2.49 9.19 8.00
CA LYS A 277 -2.65 8.47 9.28
C LYS A 277 -4.03 8.72 9.90
N ALA A 278 -4.51 9.98 9.89
CA ALA A 278 -5.83 10.31 10.42
C ALA A 278 -6.96 9.61 9.62
N ARG A 279 -6.84 9.51 8.30
CA ARG A 279 -7.79 8.73 7.46
C ARG A 279 -7.78 7.25 7.82
N LEU A 280 -6.61 6.66 8.03
CA LEU A 280 -6.50 5.27 8.51
C LEU A 280 -7.19 5.07 9.86
N GLU A 281 -6.90 5.95 10.83
CA GLU A 281 -7.47 5.86 12.17
C GLU A 281 -8.99 6.06 12.16
N ALA A 282 -9.52 6.92 11.30
CA ALA A 282 -10.96 7.09 11.13
C ALA A 282 -11.64 5.81 10.62
N ILE A 283 -11.04 5.09 9.67
CA ILE A 283 -11.56 3.78 9.22
C ILE A 283 -11.48 2.76 10.36
N TYR A 284 -10.36 2.69 11.07
CA TYR A 284 -10.19 1.75 12.18
C TYR A 284 -11.18 1.97 13.32
N ALA A 285 -11.52 3.23 13.62
CA ALA A 285 -12.48 3.57 14.66
C ALA A 285 -13.92 3.14 14.31
N GLN A 286 -14.22 3.00 13.02
CA GLN A 286 -15.55 2.73 12.50
C GLN A 286 -15.70 1.30 11.96
N ALA A 287 -14.65 0.48 11.96
CA ALA A 287 -14.70 -0.89 11.46
C ALA A 287 -14.80 -1.92 12.59
N SER A 288 -15.38 -3.08 12.30
CA SER A 288 -15.35 -4.22 13.22
C SER A 288 -13.92 -4.72 13.41
N LEU A 289 -13.51 -4.88 14.67
CA LEU A 289 -12.15 -5.32 15.01
C LEU A 289 -12.00 -6.84 14.85
N TYR A 290 -10.88 -7.26 14.28
CA TYR A 290 -10.45 -8.65 14.30
C TYR A 290 -10.01 -9.02 15.73
N LYS A 291 -10.60 -10.09 16.29
CA LYS A 291 -10.32 -10.58 17.65
C LYS A 291 -9.50 -11.86 17.59
#